data_AF-A0A6J7GK12-F1
#
_entry.id   AF-A0A6J7GK12-F1
#
_cell.length_a   1.000
_cell.length_b   1.000
_cell.length_c   1.000
_cell.angle_alpha   90.00
_cell.angle_beta   90.00
_cell.angle_gamma   90.00
#
_symmetry.space_group_name_H-M   'P 1'
#
loop_
_entity.id
_entity.type
_entity.pdbx_description
1 polymer ?
#
loop_
_entity_poly.entity_id
_entity_poly.type
_entity_poly.pdbx_seq_one_letter_code
_entity_poly.pdbx_strand_id
1 'polypeptide(L)' 'MIELKRGRASDSVVGQIQRYMGYVQEELAEPGQSVRGVIIALDDDKRIRRALAVAPNIEFYRYQIDFKLFKA' A
#
# COMPACT_ATOMS: atom_id res chain seq x y z
N MET A 1 2.65 5.00 6.90
CA MET A 1 1.30 4.44 7.12
C MET A 1 1.16 3.17 6.27
N ILE A 2 0.58 2.09 6.81
CA ILE A 2 0.57 0.75 6.18
C ILE A 2 -0.89 0.35 5.91
N GLU A 3 -1.21 0.00 4.67
CA GLU A 3 -2.52 -0.53 4.27
C GLU A 3 -2.36 -1.99 3.78
N LEU A 4 -3.11 -2.92 4.37
CA LEU A 4 -3.04 -4.35 4.06
C LEU A 4 -4.33 -4.83 3.37
N LYS A 5 -4.19 -5.48 2.20
CA LYS A 5 -5.33 -6.16 1.55
C LYS A 5 -5.08 -7.66 1.43
N ARG A 6 -6.04 -8.46 1.91
CA ARG A 6 -6.03 -9.93 1.88
C ARG A 6 -6.31 -10.53 0.48
N GLY A 7 -6.58 -9.71 -0.54
CA GLY A 7 -6.93 -10.14 -1.91
C GLY A 7 -6.28 -9.30 -3.00
N ARG A 8 -6.86 -9.27 -4.21
CA ARG A 8 -6.41 -8.39 -5.31
C ARG A 8 -6.49 -6.92 -4.88
N ALA A 9 -5.39 -6.19 -4.97
CA ALA A 9 -5.42 -4.75 -4.77
C ALA A 9 -5.98 -4.07 -6.03
N SER A 10 -7.13 -3.41 -5.90
CA SER A 10 -7.62 -2.48 -6.92
C SER A 10 -6.94 -1.12 -6.75
N ASP A 11 -6.81 -0.39 -7.86
CA ASP A 11 -6.43 1.03 -7.94
C ASP A 11 -7.16 1.94 -6.93
N SER A 12 -8.37 1.60 -6.50
CA SER A 12 -9.09 2.30 -5.42
C SER A 12 -8.30 2.38 -4.09
N VAL A 13 -7.39 1.44 -3.83
CA VAL A 13 -6.54 1.46 -2.62
C VAL A 13 -5.55 2.63 -2.63
N VAL A 14 -5.13 3.08 -3.81
CA VAL A 14 -4.22 4.23 -3.95
C VAL A 14 -4.92 5.50 -3.48
N GLY A 15 -6.19 5.68 -3.83
CA GLY A 15 -6.98 6.81 -3.32
C GLY A 15 -7.24 6.72 -1.81
N GLN A 16 -7.41 5.51 -1.26
CA GLN A 16 -7.57 5.31 0.18
C GLN A 16 -6.30 5.73 0.93
N ILE A 17 -5.14 5.19 0.55
CA ILE A 17 -3.88 5.48 1.24
C ILE A 17 -3.50 6.96 1.11
N GLN A 18 -3.75 7.59 -0.05
CA GLN A 18 -3.48 9.02 -0.24
C GLN A 18 -4.28 9.93 0.71
N ARG A 19 -5.55 9.61 0.99
CA ARG A 19 -6.35 10.38 1.96
C ARG A 19 -5.76 10.33 3.36
N TYR A 20 -5.35 9.14 3.79
CA TYR A 20 -4.70 8.98 5.09
C TYR A 20 -3.32 9.64 5.11
N MET A 21 -2.54 9.51 4.04
CA MET A 21 -1.25 10.19 3.94
C MET A 21 -1.39 11.71 3.99
N GLY A 22 -2.41 12.27 3.34
CA GLY A 22 -2.74 13.70 3.40
C GLY A 22 -3.04 14.15 4.83
N TYR A 23 -3.94 13.43 5.52
CA TYR A 23 -4.22 13.70 6.94
C TYR A 23 -2.95 13.64 7.82
N VAL A 24 -2.13 12.61 7.67
CA VAL A 24 -0.87 12.50 8.43
C VAL A 24 0.08 13.65 8.10
N GLN A 25 0.15 14.05 6.84
CA GLN A 25 1.03 15.13 6.39
C GLN A 25 0.59 16.50 6.93
N GLU A 26 -0.71 16.72 7.06
CA GLU A 26 -1.29 17.99 7.54
C GLU A 26 -1.31 18.07 9.06
N GLU A 27 -1.68 17.00 9.74
CA GLU A 27 -2.02 17.05 11.17
C GLU A 27 -0.91 16.50 12.07
N LEU A 28 -0.03 15.64 11.54
CA LEU A 28 0.93 14.89 12.37
C LEU A 28 2.40 15.11 11.98
N ALA A 29 2.69 15.48 10.74
CA ALA A 29 4.06 15.65 10.27
C ALA A 29 4.61 17.03 10.66
N GLU A 30 5.79 17.04 11.27
CA GLU A 30 6.52 18.27 11.58
C GLU A 30 7.24 18.84 10.35
N PRO A 31 7.64 20.13 10.37
CA PRO A 31 8.45 20.71 9.30
C PRO A 31 9.70 19.87 9.02
N GLY A 32 9.86 19.46 7.75
CA GLY A 32 10.97 18.62 7.30
C GLY A 32 10.70 17.11 7.35
N GLN A 33 9.58 16.66 7.91
CA GLN A 33 9.16 15.26 7.85
C GLN A 33 8.38 14.96 6.57
N SER A 34 8.63 13.78 6.00
CA SER A 34 7.95 13.28 4.80
C SER A 34 7.06 12.08 5.12
N VAL A 35 5.84 12.06 4.59
CA VAL A 35 4.95 10.90 4.72
C VAL A 35 5.17 9.91 3.58
N ARG A 36 5.36 8.63 3.92
CA ARG A 36 5.41 7.51 2.98
C ARG A 36 4.25 6.54 3.18
N GLY A 37 3.69 6.09 2.06
CA GLY A 37 2.66 5.06 2.01
C GLY A 37 3.26 3.70 1.66
N VAL A 38 2.72 2.65 2.26
CA VAL A 38 3.06 1.27 1.92
C VAL A 38 1.76 0.49 1.67
N ILE A 39 1.65 -0.10 0.48
CA ILE A 39 0.57 -1.03 0.12
C ILE A 39 1.14 -2.44 0.10
N ILE A 40 0.46 -3.37 0.78
CA ILE A 40 0.83 -4.79 0.80
C ILE A 40 -0.35 -5.62 0.25
N ALA A 41 -0.11 -6.38 -0.83
CA ALA A 41 -1.14 -7.22 -1.47
C ALA A 41 -0.57 -8.48 -2.14
N LEU A 42 -1.44 -9.43 -2.52
CA LEU A 42 -1.02 -10.71 -3.13
C LEU A 42 -0.60 -10.56 -4.60
N ASP A 43 -1.30 -9.69 -5.32
CA ASP A 43 -1.16 -9.51 -6.77
C ASP A 43 -1.30 -8.03 -7.15
N ASP A 44 -0.61 -7.64 -8.22
CA ASP A 44 -0.53 -6.28 -8.72
C ASP A 44 -1.01 -6.21 -10.17
N ASP A 45 -2.29 -5.87 -10.33
CA ASP A 45 -2.86 -5.72 -11.67
C ASP A 45 -2.30 -4.48 -12.41
N LYS A 46 -2.55 -4.42 -13.72
CA LYS A 46 -2.08 -3.27 -14.54
C LYS A 46 -2.65 -1.93 -14.09
N ARG A 47 -3.81 -1.90 -13.42
CA ARG A 47 -4.45 -0.66 -12.99
C ARG A 47 -3.71 -0.07 -11.79
N ILE A 48 -3.42 -0.89 -10.78
CA ILE A 48 -2.65 -0.42 -9.62
C ILE A 48 -1.23 -0.02 -10.00
N ARG A 49 -0.56 -0.76 -10.91
CA ARG A 49 0.77 -0.36 -11.41
C ARG A 49 0.75 1.01 -12.09
N ARG A 50 -0.28 1.29 -12.90
CA ARG A 50 -0.44 2.60 -13.56
C ARG A 50 -0.72 3.71 -12.56
N ALA A 51 -1.55 3.45 -11.55
CA ALA A 51 -1.83 4.42 -10.49
C ALA A 51 -0.57 4.73 -9.65
N LEU A 52 0.25 3.72 -9.37
CA LEU A 52 1.51 3.88 -8.63
C LEU A 52 2.62 4.56 -9.44
N ALA A 53 2.60 4.45 -10.77
CA ALA A 53 3.62 5.08 -11.63
C ALA A 53 3.68 6.61 -11.48
N VAL A 54 2.62 7.25 -11.00
CA VAL A 54 2.53 8.69 -10.74
C VAL A 54 2.50 9.02 -9.23
N ALA A 55 2.67 8.03 -8.35
CA ALA A 55 2.66 8.19 -6.90
C ALA A 55 3.97 7.68 -6.27
N PRO A 56 5.12 8.37 -6.51
CA PRO A 56 6.45 7.87 -6.15
C PRO A 56 6.70 7.77 -4.64
N ASN A 57 5.85 8.37 -3.81
CA ASN A 57 5.90 8.31 -2.35
C ASN A 57 5.11 7.12 -1.76
N ILE A 58 4.60 6.22 -2.61
CA ILE A 58 3.89 5.01 -2.23
C ILE A 58 4.65 3.80 -2.74
N GLU A 59 5.08 2.95 -1.80
CA GLU A 59 5.73 1.68 -2.10
C GLU A 59 4.70 0.55 -2.13
N PHE A 60 4.90 -0.43 -3.02
CA PHE A 60 4.04 -1.59 -3.13
C PHE A 60 4.86 -2.87 -2.91
N TYR A 61 4.40 -3.69 -1.97
CA TYR A 61 5.00 -4.98 -1.64
C TYR A 61 4.02 -6.10 -1.94
N ARG A 62 4.54 -7.17 -2.53
CA ARG A 62 3.82 -8.43 -2.64
C ARG A 62 4.13 -9.30 -1.46
N TYR A 63 3.10 -9.86 -0.82
CA TYR A 63 3.31 -10.90 0.18
C TYR A 63 3.03 -12.28 -0.41
N GLN A 64 3.82 -13.26 0.01
CA GLN A 64 3.66 -14.67 -0.35
C GLN A 64 3.42 -15.47 0.95
N ILE A 65 2.52 -16.45 0.88
CA ILE A 65 2.29 -17.40 1.98
C ILE A 65 2.91 -18.74 1.58
N ASP A 66 3.91 -19.18 2.33
CA ASP A 66 4.44 -20.54 2.25
C ASP A 66 3.81 -21.38 3.36
N PHE A 67 3.01 -22.38 2.98
CA PHE A 67 2.47 -23.33 3.95
C PHE A 67 2.86 -24.76 3.59
N LYS A 68 3.19 -25.54 4.62
CA LYS A 68 3.41 -26.98 4.53
C LYS A 68 2.40 -27.66 5.43
N LEU A 69 1.68 -28.63 4.87
CA LEU A 69 0.67 -29.40 5.59
C LEU A 69 1.30 -30.70 6.10
N PHE A 70 1.11 -31.01 7.37
CA PHE A 70 1.48 -32.29 7.97
C PHE A 70 0.21 -32.98 8.47
N LYS A 71 0.19 -34.31 8.38
CA LYS A 71 -0.91 -35.13 8.90
C LYS A 71 -0.83 -35.17 10.43
N ALA A 72 -1.98 -35.06 11.11
CA ALA A 72 -2.09 -35.26 12.55
C ALA A 72 -1.80 -36.71 12.95
#